data_AF-A0A955N4S0-F1
#
_entry.id   AF-A0A955N4S0-F1
#
_cell.length_a   1.000
_cell.length_b   1.000
_cell.length_c   1.000
_cell.angle_alpha   90.00
_cell.angle_beta   90.00
_cell.angle_gamma   90.00
#
_symmetry.space_group_name_H-M   'P 1'
#
loop_
_entity.id
_entity.type
_entity.pdbx_description
1 polymer ?
#
loop_
_entity_poly.entity_id
_entity_poly.type
_entity_poly.pdbx_seq_one_letter_code
_entity_poly.pdbx_strand_id
1 'polypeptide(L)'
;FLMDSVSYAGGKKVEYMDYKGVRPTGEGEKGESGRPGTDADHVKQQTYEAMRNMDWFRKNNYQNFIRNVGQNIYPLIIASDYEPGKEGVGSTYYLYRRDRPVETITPTSVRYEMEKILAHIPMGVFILISPYFDNEANRPEGWEEPLIEYKKHVENIKEYLGKSDIGQATSMRAMKMLDMVNNYLQDCIENGSGDEQSYRAFAHNIIPYVAEAMKAAVELQVQAGLSAMSQWKKELGPKEWDKLHVLIPVVWPVAEGSPRRQIFEHLMTPERAKTNIFEVHASSHDEARTTLGRIKGDSVMAGLTFDKNTHFGMGSYLRLSSPTDLVEGATKEELKKYPKAEVNILPLKTPHSD
;
A
#
# COMPACT_ATOMS: atom_id res chain seq x y z
N PHE A 1 21.27 -18.82 0.22
CA PHE A 1 19.83 -18.46 0.20
C PHE A 1 19.51 -17.42 -0.86
N LEU A 2 19.94 -16.16 -0.75
CA LEU A 2 19.64 -15.13 -1.78
C LEU A 2 20.23 -15.49 -3.16
N MET A 3 21.45 -16.03 -3.18
CA MET A 3 22.06 -16.62 -4.39
C MET A 3 21.28 -17.81 -4.95
N ASP A 4 20.61 -18.58 -4.10
CA ASP A 4 19.77 -19.72 -4.52
C ASP A 4 18.42 -19.24 -5.05
N SER A 5 17.95 -18.04 -4.65
CA SER A 5 16.75 -17.41 -5.22
C SER A 5 17.01 -16.64 -6.52
N VAL A 6 18.25 -16.21 -6.78
CA VAL A 6 18.65 -15.58 -8.06
C VAL A 6 19.20 -16.57 -9.08
N SER A 7 19.73 -17.71 -8.63
CA SER A 7 20.10 -18.81 -9.53
C SER A 7 18.92 -19.77 -9.70
N TYR A 8 18.74 -20.32 -10.89
CA TYR A 8 17.67 -21.28 -11.23
C TYR A 8 17.87 -22.66 -10.57
N ALA A 9 18.33 -22.69 -9.32
CA ALA A 9 18.68 -23.87 -8.56
C ALA A 9 17.41 -24.63 -8.12
N GLY A 10 16.88 -25.44 -9.04
CA GLY A 10 15.75 -26.33 -8.78
C GLY A 10 15.23 -27.12 -9.99
N GLY A 11 15.81 -26.95 -11.18
CA GLY A 11 15.42 -27.74 -12.37
C GLY A 11 14.02 -27.43 -12.93
N LYS A 12 13.26 -26.50 -12.34
CA LYS A 12 12.01 -26.00 -12.92
C LYS A 12 12.34 -24.97 -14.01
N LYS A 13 11.91 -25.28 -15.23
CA LYS A 13 11.95 -24.35 -16.36
C LYS A 13 11.17 -23.09 -15.97
N VAL A 14 11.82 -21.95 -16.07
CA VAL A 14 11.19 -20.65 -15.85
C VAL A 14 10.21 -20.38 -16.98
N GLU A 15 8.98 -20.02 -16.60
CA GLU A 15 8.02 -19.48 -17.55
C GLU A 15 8.50 -18.09 -17.97
N TYR A 16 9.10 -18.04 -19.16
CA TYR A 16 9.43 -16.77 -19.78
C TYR A 16 8.13 -16.10 -20.19
N MET A 17 7.81 -14.97 -19.56
CA MET A 17 6.73 -14.10 -20.01
C MET A 17 7.34 -13.05 -20.93
N ASP A 18 6.91 -13.04 -22.19
CA ASP A 18 7.23 -11.95 -23.09
C ASP A 18 6.45 -10.70 -22.64
N TYR A 19 7.11 -9.82 -21.89
CA TYR A 19 6.51 -8.56 -21.51
C TYR A 19 6.38 -7.70 -22.76
N LYS A 20 5.13 -7.58 -23.25
CA LYS A 20 4.70 -6.69 -24.34
C LYS A 20 4.77 -5.20 -23.93
N GLY A 21 5.85 -4.77 -23.28
CA GLY A 21 6.14 -3.36 -23.13
C GLY A 21 6.22 -2.73 -24.52
N VAL A 22 5.78 -1.48 -24.65
CA VAL A 22 5.84 -0.72 -25.90
C VAL A 22 7.27 -0.79 -26.43
N ARG A 23 7.48 -1.53 -27.53
CA ARG A 23 8.73 -1.43 -28.28
C ARG A 23 8.83 0.05 -28.65
N PRO A 24 9.94 0.75 -28.38
CA PRO A 24 10.10 2.11 -28.85
C PRO A 24 10.05 2.04 -30.38
N THR A 25 8.87 2.24 -30.96
CA THR A 25 8.72 2.40 -32.39
C THR A 25 9.38 3.72 -32.67
N GLY A 26 10.53 3.66 -33.34
CA GLY A 26 10.99 4.83 -34.07
C GLY A 26 9.97 5.08 -35.18
N GLU A 27 8.88 5.77 -34.88
CA GLU A 27 8.24 6.60 -35.88
C GLU A 27 9.19 7.78 -36.12
N GLY A 28 10.24 7.49 -36.89
CA GLY A 28 11.12 8.46 -37.51
C GLY A 28 10.99 8.25 -39.00
N GLU A 29 10.22 9.12 -39.63
CA GLU A 29 10.27 9.52 -41.04
C GLU A 29 10.59 8.41 -42.06
N LYS A 30 9.56 7.99 -42.81
CA LYS A 30 9.75 7.40 -44.14
C LYS A 30 10.35 8.46 -45.07
N GLY A 31 11.67 8.66 -45.00
CA GLY A 31 12.47 9.39 -45.98
C GLY A 31 13.16 8.42 -46.92
N GLU A 32 12.69 8.40 -48.16
CA GLU A 32 13.15 7.75 -49.40
C GLU A 32 14.28 6.71 -49.40
N SER A 33 13.96 5.58 -50.03
CA SER A 33 14.87 4.52 -50.46
C SER A 33 15.90 5.02 -51.49
N GLY A 34 17.07 5.45 -51.02
CA GLY A 34 18.28 5.62 -51.82
C GLY A 34 19.36 4.61 -51.40
N ARG A 35 19.91 3.88 -52.38
CA ARG A 35 21.10 2.98 -52.42
C ARG A 35 21.83 2.64 -51.10
N PRO A 36 22.33 1.38 -50.93
CA PRO A 36 23.13 0.98 -49.77
C PRO A 36 24.47 1.72 -49.79
N GLY A 37 24.49 2.89 -49.16
CA GLY A 37 25.64 3.78 -49.07
C GLY A 37 26.17 3.79 -47.64
N THR A 38 27.49 3.83 -47.55
CA THR A 38 28.29 4.15 -46.36
C THR A 38 28.05 5.59 -45.89
N ASP A 39 26.80 5.98 -45.69
CA ASP A 39 26.40 7.31 -45.23
C ASP A 39 26.38 7.34 -43.70
N ALA A 40 27.06 8.32 -43.11
CA ALA A 40 27.25 8.43 -41.67
C ALA A 40 25.91 8.50 -40.92
N ASP A 41 24.90 9.14 -41.52
CA ASP A 41 23.56 9.26 -40.93
C ASP A 41 22.81 7.92 -40.90
N HIS A 42 22.97 7.10 -41.94
CA HIS A 42 22.39 5.75 -41.98
C HIS A 42 23.01 4.84 -40.90
N VAL A 43 24.34 4.86 -40.77
CA VAL A 43 25.06 4.11 -39.74
C VAL A 43 24.68 4.58 -38.33
N LYS A 44 24.50 5.89 -38.15
CA LYS A 44 24.04 6.49 -36.88
C LYS A 44 22.63 6.01 -36.52
N GLN A 45 21.70 5.99 -37.46
CA GLN A 45 20.34 5.49 -37.23
C GLN A 45 20.34 3.99 -36.85
N GLN A 46 21.06 3.16 -37.61
CA GLN A 46 21.19 1.73 -37.31
C GLN A 46 21.80 1.49 -35.91
N THR A 47 22.77 2.32 -35.52
CA THR A 47 23.37 2.27 -34.18
C THR A 47 22.32 2.55 -33.10
N TYR A 48 21.49 3.59 -33.26
CA TYR A 48 20.42 3.88 -32.30
C TYR A 48 19.39 2.77 -32.21
N GLU A 49 18.99 2.18 -33.32
CA GLU A 49 18.06 1.06 -33.35
C GLU A 49 18.65 -0.16 -32.64
N ALA A 50 19.92 -0.48 -32.88
CA ALA A 50 20.62 -1.57 -32.19
C ALA A 50 20.67 -1.34 -30.66
N MET A 51 21.02 -0.13 -30.21
CA MET A 51 21.04 0.22 -28.79
C MET A 51 19.65 0.12 -28.15
N ARG A 52 18.59 0.57 -28.84
CA ARG A 52 17.20 0.44 -28.36
C ARG A 52 16.76 -1.01 -28.25
N ASN A 53 17.11 -1.84 -29.23
CA ASN A 53 16.80 -3.28 -29.21
C ASN A 53 17.52 -3.97 -28.03
N MET A 54 18.79 -3.61 -27.77
CA MET A 54 19.53 -4.13 -26.60
C MET A 54 18.89 -3.69 -25.28
N ASP A 55 18.49 -2.41 -25.15
CA ASP A 55 17.82 -1.89 -23.96
C ASP A 55 16.47 -2.58 -23.71
N TRP A 56 15.69 -2.81 -24.78
CA TRP A 56 14.44 -3.57 -24.72
C TRP A 56 14.67 -5.02 -24.27
N PHE A 57 15.65 -5.71 -24.87
CA PHE A 57 16.02 -7.08 -24.49
C PHE A 57 16.42 -7.15 -23.01
N ARG A 58 17.24 -6.21 -22.53
CA ARG A 58 17.63 -6.11 -21.13
C ARG A 58 16.41 -5.90 -20.22
N LYS A 59 15.51 -4.97 -20.56
CA LYS A 59 14.30 -4.69 -19.78
C LYS A 59 13.40 -5.91 -19.67
N ASN A 60 13.16 -6.62 -20.76
CA ASN A 60 12.31 -7.83 -20.76
C ASN A 60 12.91 -8.94 -19.87
N ASN A 61 14.22 -9.18 -19.98
CA ASN A 61 14.91 -10.14 -19.11
C ASN A 61 14.93 -9.71 -17.64
N TYR A 62 15.09 -8.41 -17.37
CA TYR A 62 15.06 -7.87 -16.01
C TYR A 62 13.70 -8.07 -15.34
N GLN A 63 12.59 -7.81 -16.05
CA GLN A 63 11.24 -8.04 -15.52
C GLN A 63 11.03 -9.51 -15.14
N ASN A 64 11.44 -10.43 -16.01
CA ASN A 64 11.40 -11.86 -15.72
C ASN A 64 12.28 -12.21 -14.51
N PHE A 65 13.50 -11.67 -14.45
CA PHE A 65 14.42 -11.88 -13.33
C PHE A 65 13.79 -11.48 -11.99
N ILE A 66 13.31 -10.24 -11.83
CA ILE A 66 12.75 -9.78 -10.54
C ILE A 66 11.49 -10.56 -10.16
N ARG A 67 10.63 -10.91 -11.11
CA ARG A 67 9.45 -11.74 -10.86
C ARG A 67 9.86 -13.11 -10.33
N ASN A 68 10.81 -13.78 -10.99
CA ASN A 68 11.28 -15.10 -10.60
C ASN A 68 11.93 -15.11 -9.21
N VAL A 69 12.78 -14.13 -8.92
CA VAL A 69 13.40 -13.99 -7.59
C VAL A 69 12.31 -13.84 -6.54
N GLY A 70 11.38 -12.91 -6.75
CA GLY A 70 10.26 -12.66 -5.84
C GLY A 70 9.40 -13.90 -5.61
N GLN A 71 9.16 -14.68 -6.66
CA GLN A 71 8.41 -15.92 -6.60
C GLN A 71 9.15 -17.07 -5.88
N ASN A 72 10.47 -16.99 -5.70
CA ASN A 72 11.28 -18.03 -5.05
C ASN A 72 11.78 -17.67 -3.63
N ILE A 73 11.33 -16.55 -3.06
CA ILE A 73 11.65 -16.18 -1.67
C ILE A 73 10.65 -16.82 -0.69
N TYR A 74 11.18 -17.63 0.22
CA TYR A 74 10.45 -18.34 1.27
C TYR A 74 11.28 -18.46 2.57
N PRO A 75 10.66 -18.51 3.76
CA PRO A 75 9.24 -18.27 3.99
C PRO A 75 8.90 -16.78 3.79
N LEU A 76 7.67 -16.53 3.33
CA LEU A 76 7.15 -15.18 3.11
C LEU A 76 5.76 -15.07 3.73
N ILE A 77 5.49 -13.98 4.43
CA ILE A 77 4.11 -13.57 4.76
C ILE A 77 3.74 -12.33 3.95
N ILE A 78 2.56 -12.35 3.34
CA ILE A 78 1.89 -11.13 2.89
C ILE A 78 0.81 -10.80 3.92
N ALA A 79 0.88 -9.62 4.52
CA ALA A 79 -0.07 -9.13 5.51
C ALA A 79 -0.91 -8.02 4.86
N SER A 80 -2.07 -8.40 4.33
CA SER A 80 -2.93 -7.55 3.52
C SER A 80 -4.15 -7.07 4.31
N ASP A 81 -4.54 -5.82 4.13
CA ASP A 81 -5.82 -5.24 4.57
C ASP A 81 -6.73 -4.88 3.39
N TYR A 82 -6.27 -5.16 2.16
CA TYR A 82 -6.94 -4.82 0.92
C TYR A 82 -7.00 -6.06 0.02
N GLU A 83 -7.93 -6.95 0.35
CA GLU A 83 -8.26 -8.12 -0.47
C GLU A 83 -9.73 -8.02 -0.87
N PRO A 84 -10.06 -8.15 -2.16
CA PRO A 84 -11.45 -8.16 -2.60
C PRO A 84 -12.28 -9.19 -1.82
N GLY A 85 -13.36 -8.73 -1.18
CA GLY A 85 -14.24 -9.57 -0.36
C GLY A 85 -13.75 -9.83 1.06
N LYS A 86 -12.65 -9.21 1.49
CA LYS A 86 -12.17 -9.19 2.89
C LYS A 86 -11.86 -7.78 3.36
N GLU A 87 -12.54 -6.79 2.79
CA GLU A 87 -12.49 -5.42 3.26
C GLU A 87 -13.07 -5.38 4.68
N GLY A 88 -12.58 -4.47 5.52
CA GLY A 88 -13.17 -4.29 6.85
C GLY A 88 -12.67 -5.26 7.92
N VAL A 89 -12.27 -6.50 7.58
CA VAL A 89 -11.96 -7.56 8.56
C VAL A 89 -10.67 -7.34 9.36
N GLY A 90 -9.85 -6.35 9.02
CA GLY A 90 -8.63 -6.00 9.76
C GLY A 90 -7.37 -6.41 9.01
N SER A 91 -6.95 -7.67 9.13
CA SER A 91 -5.82 -8.16 8.33
C SER A 91 -6.02 -9.62 7.93
N THR A 92 -5.72 -9.91 6.68
CA THR A 92 -5.57 -11.27 6.17
C THR A 92 -4.09 -11.55 5.96
N TYR A 93 -3.62 -12.67 6.50
CA TYR A 93 -2.24 -13.09 6.37
C TYR A 93 -2.15 -14.31 5.46
N TYR A 94 -1.16 -14.28 4.58
CA TYR A 94 -0.88 -15.35 3.62
C TYR A 94 0.54 -15.85 3.85
N LEU A 95 0.68 -17.08 4.34
CA LEU A 95 1.97 -17.72 4.54
C LEU A 95 2.33 -18.57 3.32
N TYR A 96 3.43 -18.17 2.69
CA TYR A 96 4.06 -18.88 1.59
C TYR A 96 5.22 -19.71 2.13
N ARG A 97 5.17 -21.02 1.89
CA ARG A 97 6.23 -21.97 2.23
C ARG A 97 6.66 -22.72 0.98
N ARG A 98 7.90 -23.18 0.97
CA ARG A 98 8.41 -24.00 -0.13
C ARG A 98 7.60 -25.29 -0.23
N ASP A 99 7.14 -25.60 -1.45
CA ASP A 99 6.41 -26.83 -1.80
C ASP A 99 5.15 -27.11 -0.97
N ARG A 100 4.50 -26.06 -0.45
CA ARG A 100 3.18 -26.17 0.20
C ARG A 100 2.17 -25.19 -0.41
N PRO A 101 0.87 -25.52 -0.37
CA PRO A 101 -0.18 -24.55 -0.64
C PRO A 101 -0.04 -23.32 0.25
N VAL A 102 -0.49 -22.17 -0.25
CA VAL A 102 -0.54 -20.94 0.56
C VAL A 102 -1.51 -21.15 1.71
N GLU A 103 -1.05 -20.89 2.92
CA GLU A 103 -1.90 -20.92 4.12
C GLU A 103 -2.48 -19.52 4.34
N THR A 104 -3.80 -19.41 4.49
CA THR A 104 -4.50 -18.12 4.64
C THR A 104 -5.25 -18.08 5.95
N ILE A 105 -5.11 -16.97 6.69
CA ILE A 105 -5.87 -16.72 7.91
C ILE A 105 -6.37 -15.28 7.97
N THR A 106 -7.53 -15.09 8.58
CA THR A 106 -8.11 -13.80 8.93
C THR A 106 -8.47 -13.91 10.41
N PRO A 107 -7.55 -13.53 11.33
CA PRO A 107 -7.61 -13.99 12.72
C PRO A 107 -8.55 -13.16 13.61
N THR A 108 -8.91 -11.97 13.18
CA THR A 108 -9.84 -11.05 13.86
C THR A 108 -11.24 -11.63 13.89
N SER A 109 -11.99 -11.31 14.94
CA SER A 109 -13.36 -11.77 15.14
C SER A 109 -14.39 -10.76 14.63
N VAL A 110 -15.65 -11.17 14.52
CA VAL A 110 -16.78 -10.26 14.25
C VAL A 110 -16.82 -9.10 15.24
N ARG A 111 -16.40 -9.31 16.50
CA ARG A 111 -16.34 -8.23 17.49
C ARG A 111 -15.35 -7.12 17.11
N TYR A 112 -14.23 -7.46 16.46
CA TYR A 112 -13.31 -6.46 15.91
C TYR A 112 -14.02 -5.60 14.86
N GLU A 113 -14.75 -6.24 13.93
CA GLU A 113 -15.48 -5.55 12.87
C GLU A 113 -16.53 -4.61 13.45
N MET A 114 -17.25 -5.04 14.49
CA MET A 114 -18.22 -4.20 15.19
C MET A 114 -17.58 -2.94 15.79
N GLU A 115 -16.50 -3.09 16.57
CA GLU A 115 -15.81 -1.96 17.19
C GLU A 115 -15.20 -1.02 16.13
N LYS A 116 -14.70 -1.60 15.03
CA LYS A 116 -14.24 -0.85 13.88
C LYS A 116 -15.37 -0.06 13.24
N ILE A 117 -16.54 -0.66 12.98
CA ILE A 117 -17.71 0.02 12.41
C ILE A 117 -18.09 1.22 13.27
N LEU A 118 -18.18 1.04 14.59
CA LEU A 118 -18.46 2.13 15.53
C LEU A 118 -17.44 3.26 15.40
N ALA A 119 -16.15 2.94 15.30
CA ALA A 119 -15.11 3.95 15.12
C ALA A 119 -15.19 4.72 13.78
N HIS A 120 -15.77 4.11 12.73
CA HIS A 120 -15.92 4.74 11.42
C HIS A 120 -17.21 5.55 11.25
N ILE A 121 -18.16 5.47 12.19
CA ILE A 121 -19.46 6.16 12.11
C ILE A 121 -19.34 7.65 11.73
N PRO A 122 -18.50 8.49 12.38
CA PRO A 122 -18.46 9.92 12.04
C PRO A 122 -17.99 10.15 10.62
N MET A 123 -17.02 9.37 10.15
CA MET A 123 -16.53 9.43 8.77
C MET A 123 -17.61 8.96 7.78
N GLY A 124 -18.40 7.94 8.13
CA GLY A 124 -19.57 7.53 7.36
C GLY A 124 -20.57 8.67 7.21
N VAL A 125 -20.91 9.34 8.31
CA VAL A 125 -21.78 10.52 8.30
C VAL A 125 -21.19 11.66 7.46
N PHE A 126 -19.90 11.95 7.60
CA PHE A 126 -19.20 12.97 6.80
C PHE A 126 -19.38 12.75 5.30
N ILE A 127 -19.14 11.52 4.84
CA ILE A 127 -19.22 11.16 3.41
C ILE A 127 -20.63 11.45 2.85
N LEU A 128 -21.67 11.27 3.67
CA LEU A 128 -23.05 11.54 3.27
C LEU A 128 -23.37 13.04 3.23
N ILE A 129 -22.90 13.81 4.20
CA ILE A 129 -23.32 15.21 4.37
C ILE A 129 -22.39 16.22 3.70
N SER A 130 -21.08 15.93 3.60
CA SER A 130 -20.09 16.88 3.09
C SER A 130 -20.34 17.40 1.67
N PRO A 131 -20.96 16.63 0.74
CA PRO A 131 -21.33 17.18 -0.57
C PRO A 131 -22.32 18.35 -0.51
N TYR A 132 -22.98 18.56 0.64
CA TYR A 132 -24.08 19.51 0.81
C TYR A 132 -23.76 20.66 1.79
N PHE A 133 -22.48 20.83 2.19
CA PHE A 133 -22.06 21.87 3.15
C PHE A 133 -22.29 23.29 2.64
N ASP A 134 -21.90 23.59 1.40
CA ASP A 134 -21.82 24.97 0.92
C ASP A 134 -23.13 25.52 0.34
N ASN A 135 -24.20 24.71 0.31
CA ASN A 135 -25.32 25.01 -0.56
C ASN A 135 -26.70 24.58 -0.07
N GLU A 136 -27.07 24.95 1.15
CA GLU A 136 -28.38 24.65 1.73
C GLU A 136 -29.55 25.05 0.81
N ALA A 137 -29.48 26.26 0.23
CA ALA A 137 -30.53 26.79 -0.65
C ALA A 137 -30.62 26.10 -2.02
N ASN A 138 -29.58 25.39 -2.46
CA ASN A 138 -29.59 24.66 -3.75
C ASN A 138 -29.27 23.16 -3.59
N ARG A 139 -29.58 22.57 -2.44
CA ARG A 139 -29.51 21.11 -2.31
C ARG A 139 -30.44 20.48 -3.36
N PRO A 140 -29.97 19.48 -4.13
CA PRO A 140 -30.82 18.84 -5.13
C PRO A 140 -32.00 18.13 -4.47
N GLU A 141 -33.10 17.97 -5.20
CA GLU A 141 -34.20 17.11 -4.77
C GLU A 141 -33.67 15.71 -4.43
N GLY A 142 -34.11 15.15 -3.30
CA GLY A 142 -33.68 13.82 -2.84
C GLY A 142 -32.32 13.77 -2.13
N TRP A 143 -31.66 14.91 -1.86
CA TRP A 143 -30.37 14.94 -1.14
C TRP A 143 -30.40 14.24 0.23
N GLU A 144 -31.57 14.18 0.86
CA GLU A 144 -31.81 13.55 2.16
C GLU A 144 -31.92 12.03 2.12
N GLU A 145 -32.10 11.42 0.94
CA GLU A 145 -32.32 9.97 0.80
C GLU A 145 -31.18 9.12 1.42
N PRO A 146 -29.89 9.42 1.19
CA PRO A 146 -28.81 8.65 1.81
C PRO A 146 -28.76 8.80 3.33
N LEU A 147 -29.16 9.97 3.87
CA LEU A 147 -29.23 10.22 5.31
C LEU A 147 -30.37 9.43 5.95
N ILE A 148 -31.54 9.38 5.27
CA ILE A 148 -32.69 8.57 5.67
C ILE A 148 -32.33 7.08 5.68
N GLU A 149 -31.63 6.60 4.66
CA GLU A 149 -31.18 5.20 4.59
C GLU A 149 -30.19 4.87 5.72
N TYR A 150 -29.19 5.73 5.95
CA TYR A 150 -28.24 5.53 7.04
C TYR A 150 -28.91 5.54 8.41
N LYS A 151 -29.91 6.41 8.62
CA LYS A 151 -30.72 6.45 9.84
C LYS A 151 -31.46 5.12 10.06
N LYS A 152 -32.05 4.52 9.02
CA LYS A 152 -32.69 3.19 9.12
C LYS A 152 -31.69 2.11 9.57
N HIS A 153 -30.46 2.13 9.05
CA HIS A 153 -29.42 1.22 9.52
C HIS A 153 -29.08 1.43 11.00
N VAL A 154 -28.96 2.68 11.44
CA VAL A 154 -28.73 3.03 12.85
C VAL A 154 -29.86 2.49 13.74
N GLU A 155 -31.12 2.69 13.36
CA GLU A 155 -32.29 2.20 14.09
C GLU A 155 -32.34 0.67 14.17
N ASN A 156 -32.07 -0.01 13.06
CA ASN A 156 -31.97 -1.47 13.02
C ASN A 156 -30.88 -1.99 13.96
N ILE A 157 -29.70 -1.37 13.97
CA ILE A 157 -28.61 -1.77 14.88
C ILE A 157 -29.05 -1.60 16.33
N LYS A 158 -29.71 -0.50 16.69
CA LYS A 158 -30.23 -0.26 18.06
C LYS A 158 -31.21 -1.35 18.48
N GLU A 159 -32.10 -1.77 17.59
CA GLU A 159 -33.07 -2.84 17.88
C GLU A 159 -32.36 -4.17 18.20
N TYR A 160 -31.36 -4.54 17.40
CA TYR A 160 -30.62 -5.79 17.59
C TYR A 160 -29.66 -5.74 18.78
N LEU A 161 -29.04 -4.59 19.07
CA LEU A 161 -28.16 -4.42 20.24
C LEU A 161 -28.87 -4.79 21.54
N GLY A 162 -30.14 -4.39 21.69
CA GLY A 162 -30.96 -4.74 22.85
C GLY A 162 -31.27 -6.23 23.02
N LYS A 163 -31.06 -7.04 21.97
CA LYS A 163 -31.32 -8.49 21.93
C LYS A 163 -30.03 -9.33 21.86
N SER A 164 -28.88 -8.69 21.72
CA SER A 164 -27.58 -9.35 21.55
C SER A 164 -26.91 -9.70 22.87
N ASP A 165 -25.96 -10.65 22.84
CA ASP A 165 -25.09 -11.04 23.96
C ASP A 165 -23.81 -10.18 24.04
N ILE A 166 -23.81 -9.03 23.37
CA ILE A 166 -22.68 -8.11 23.36
C ILE A 166 -22.50 -7.54 24.76
N GLY A 167 -21.27 -7.60 25.27
CA GLY A 167 -20.94 -7.18 26.62
C GLY A 167 -21.48 -5.77 26.96
N GLN A 168 -21.99 -5.61 28.18
CA GLN A 168 -22.74 -4.43 28.63
C GLN A 168 -22.04 -3.10 28.32
N ALA A 169 -20.73 -3.01 28.56
CA ALA A 169 -19.97 -1.79 28.29
C ALA A 169 -19.94 -1.43 26.79
N THR A 170 -19.70 -2.40 25.90
CA THR A 170 -19.77 -2.19 24.44
C THR A 170 -21.18 -1.77 24.01
N SER A 171 -22.22 -2.45 24.52
CA SER A 171 -23.61 -2.15 24.16
C SER A 171 -24.03 -0.73 24.58
N MET A 172 -23.70 -0.31 25.81
CA MET A 172 -23.99 1.04 26.29
C MET A 172 -23.28 2.12 25.44
N ARG A 173 -22.00 1.93 25.13
CA ARG A 173 -21.25 2.85 24.26
C ARG A 173 -21.87 2.91 22.87
N ALA A 174 -22.14 1.76 22.25
CA ALA A 174 -22.73 1.67 20.93
C ALA A 174 -24.09 2.39 20.87
N MET A 175 -24.97 2.13 21.84
CA MET A 175 -26.27 2.82 21.94
C MET A 175 -26.10 4.34 22.03
N LYS A 176 -25.18 4.82 22.87
CA LYS A 176 -24.91 6.25 23.01
C LYS A 176 -24.44 6.88 21.69
N MET A 177 -23.52 6.23 20.98
CA MET A 177 -23.05 6.69 19.68
C MET A 177 -24.17 6.72 18.64
N LEU A 178 -24.98 5.66 18.58
CA LEU A 178 -26.09 5.54 17.64
C LEU A 178 -27.19 6.57 17.92
N ASP A 179 -27.46 6.90 19.18
CA ASP A 179 -28.37 7.99 19.54
C ASP A 179 -27.85 9.35 19.05
N MET A 180 -26.56 9.63 19.23
CA MET A 180 -25.94 10.89 18.76
C MET A 180 -26.02 11.02 17.24
N VAL A 181 -25.75 9.95 16.51
CA VAL A 181 -25.89 9.90 15.05
C VAL A 181 -27.34 10.11 14.65
N ASN A 182 -28.27 9.36 15.27
CA ASN A 182 -29.69 9.45 14.95
C ASN A 182 -30.24 10.86 15.13
N ASN A 183 -29.83 11.55 16.20
CA ASN A 183 -30.22 12.93 16.46
C ASN A 183 -29.63 13.89 15.42
N TYR A 184 -28.34 13.77 15.10
CA TYR A 184 -27.71 14.61 14.08
C TYR A 184 -28.36 14.43 12.70
N LEU A 185 -28.59 13.18 12.28
CA LEU A 185 -29.26 12.88 11.00
C LEU A 185 -30.70 13.41 11.00
N GLN A 186 -31.42 13.29 12.12
CA GLN A 186 -32.76 13.83 12.27
C GLN A 186 -32.78 15.35 12.09
N ASP A 187 -31.86 16.04 12.74
CA ASP A 187 -31.73 17.49 12.63
C ASP A 187 -31.36 17.90 11.21
N CYS A 188 -30.56 17.11 10.49
CA CYS A 188 -30.24 17.39 9.10
C CYS A 188 -31.48 17.30 8.19
N ILE A 189 -32.27 16.25 8.36
CA ILE A 189 -33.44 15.95 7.53
C ILE A 189 -34.59 16.93 7.84
N GLU A 190 -34.91 17.17 9.11
CA GLU A 190 -36.09 17.97 9.50
C GLU A 190 -35.83 19.46 9.50
N ASN A 191 -34.63 19.88 9.92
CA ASN A 191 -34.33 21.29 10.16
C ASN A 191 -33.38 21.88 9.12
N GLY A 192 -33.01 21.12 8.08
CA GLY A 192 -32.05 21.54 7.07
C GLY A 192 -30.61 21.69 7.57
N SER A 193 -30.33 21.35 8.83
CA SER A 193 -28.98 21.44 9.39
C SER A 193 -28.02 20.46 8.67
N GLY A 194 -26.72 20.57 8.87
CA GLY A 194 -25.74 19.78 8.10
C GLY A 194 -24.84 20.61 7.19
N ASP A 195 -24.54 21.84 7.60
CA ASP A 195 -23.37 22.58 7.15
C ASP A 195 -22.08 22.06 7.83
N GLU A 196 -20.93 22.64 7.45
CA GLU A 196 -19.64 22.27 8.04
C GLU A 196 -19.63 22.46 9.56
N GLN A 197 -20.24 23.54 10.06
CA GLN A 197 -20.21 23.90 11.49
C GLN A 197 -20.99 22.89 12.34
N SER A 198 -22.20 22.52 11.92
CA SER A 198 -23.02 21.53 12.61
C SER A 198 -22.38 20.14 12.56
N TYR A 199 -21.78 19.73 11.42
CA TYR A 199 -21.02 18.47 11.35
C TYR A 199 -19.84 18.48 12.30
N ARG A 200 -19.05 19.58 12.34
CA ARG A 200 -17.90 19.71 13.23
C ARG A 200 -18.31 19.59 14.71
N ALA A 201 -19.43 20.19 15.10
CA ALA A 201 -19.96 20.08 16.45
C ALA A 201 -20.38 18.65 16.79
N PHE A 202 -21.10 17.97 15.89
CA PHE A 202 -21.44 16.55 16.02
C PHE A 202 -20.17 15.69 16.17
N ALA A 203 -19.21 15.86 15.26
CA ALA A 203 -17.96 15.12 15.24
C ALA A 203 -17.22 15.28 16.57
N HIS A 204 -17.01 16.50 17.05
CA HIS A 204 -16.33 16.76 18.33
C HIS A 204 -17.00 16.06 19.51
N ASN A 205 -18.33 16.02 19.54
CA ASN A 205 -19.07 15.36 20.61
C ASN A 205 -18.91 13.83 20.59
N ILE A 206 -18.86 13.21 19.41
CA ILE A 206 -18.80 11.75 19.28
C ILE A 206 -17.37 11.19 19.40
N ILE A 207 -16.32 12.00 19.16
CA ILE A 207 -14.90 11.58 19.18
C ILE A 207 -14.49 10.79 20.44
N PRO A 208 -14.87 11.16 21.69
CA PRO A 208 -14.46 10.38 22.85
C PRO A 208 -14.91 8.90 22.80
N TYR A 209 -16.14 8.65 22.32
CA TYR A 209 -16.65 7.28 22.15
C TYR A 209 -16.00 6.55 20.98
N VAL A 210 -15.68 7.27 19.91
CA VAL A 210 -14.90 6.75 18.77
C VAL A 210 -13.51 6.30 19.23
N ALA A 211 -12.85 7.08 20.07
CA ALA A 211 -11.54 6.73 20.61
C ALA A 211 -11.59 5.43 21.44
N GLU A 212 -12.64 5.24 22.23
CA GLU A 212 -12.83 3.99 22.97
C GLU A 212 -13.14 2.78 22.07
N ALA A 213 -13.96 2.96 21.05
CA ALA A 213 -14.25 1.90 20.06
C ALA A 213 -12.98 1.53 19.27
N MET A 214 -12.20 2.53 18.85
CA MET A 214 -10.92 2.34 18.18
C MET A 214 -9.93 1.58 19.08
N LYS A 215 -9.85 1.93 20.37
CA LYS A 215 -9.00 1.21 21.34
C LYS A 215 -9.42 -0.26 21.46
N ALA A 216 -10.72 -0.53 21.60
CA ALA A 216 -11.23 -1.90 21.68
C ALA A 216 -10.96 -2.70 20.41
N ALA A 217 -11.10 -2.08 19.23
CA ALA A 217 -10.76 -2.70 17.95
C ALA A 217 -9.25 -3.02 17.87
N VAL A 218 -8.38 -2.10 18.27
CA VAL A 218 -6.93 -2.34 18.28
C VAL A 218 -6.55 -3.47 19.23
N GLU A 219 -7.13 -3.53 20.42
CA GLU A 219 -6.89 -4.62 21.38
C GLU A 219 -7.24 -6.00 20.77
N LEU A 220 -8.42 -6.12 20.15
CA LEU A 220 -8.85 -7.34 19.48
C LEU A 220 -7.94 -7.71 18.30
N GLN A 221 -7.55 -6.73 17.48
CA GLN A 221 -6.67 -6.94 16.33
C GLN A 221 -5.27 -7.40 16.75
N VAL A 222 -4.68 -6.74 17.75
CA VAL A 222 -3.34 -7.06 18.25
C VAL A 222 -3.35 -8.44 18.89
N GLN A 223 -4.33 -8.76 19.74
CA GLN A 223 -4.44 -10.07 20.38
C GLN A 223 -4.56 -11.18 19.33
N ALA A 224 -5.47 -11.03 18.36
CA ALA A 224 -5.69 -12.00 17.30
C ALA A 224 -4.44 -12.17 16.41
N GLY A 225 -3.85 -11.06 15.98
CA GLY A 225 -2.65 -11.07 15.14
C GLY A 225 -1.44 -11.69 15.84
N LEU A 226 -1.16 -11.31 17.09
CA LEU A 226 -0.06 -11.88 17.87
C LEU A 226 -0.24 -13.38 18.10
N SER A 227 -1.45 -13.82 18.44
CA SER A 227 -1.75 -15.24 18.63
C SER A 227 -1.45 -16.04 17.37
N ALA A 228 -2.00 -15.59 16.23
CA ALA A 228 -1.86 -16.29 14.97
C ALA A 228 -0.41 -16.29 14.44
N MET A 229 0.28 -15.15 14.52
CA MET A 229 1.68 -15.06 14.10
C MET A 229 2.61 -15.86 15.02
N SER A 230 2.30 -15.93 16.32
CA SER A 230 3.06 -16.77 17.25
C SER A 230 2.90 -18.25 16.96
N GLN A 231 1.71 -18.69 16.54
CA GLN A 231 1.49 -20.06 16.08
C GLN A 231 2.36 -20.37 14.86
N TRP A 232 2.31 -19.55 13.81
CA TRP A 232 3.17 -19.75 12.63
C TRP A 232 4.67 -19.66 12.96
N LYS A 233 5.08 -18.79 13.89
CA LYS A 233 6.45 -18.74 14.40
C LYS A 233 6.88 -20.06 15.02
N LYS A 234 6.01 -20.68 15.83
CA LYS A 234 6.27 -22.00 16.42
C LYS A 234 6.37 -23.09 15.35
N GLU A 235 5.49 -23.07 14.35
CA GLU A 235 5.45 -24.06 13.27
C GLU A 235 6.60 -23.94 12.27
N LEU A 236 7.08 -22.72 11.99
CA LEU A 236 8.27 -22.48 11.16
C LEU A 236 9.55 -22.84 11.92
N GLY A 237 9.55 -22.63 13.24
CA GLY A 237 10.70 -22.80 14.10
C GLY A 237 11.73 -21.68 13.92
N PRO A 238 12.73 -21.58 14.82
CA PRO A 238 13.63 -20.42 14.89
C PRO A 238 14.41 -20.15 13.60
N LYS A 239 14.90 -21.20 12.93
CA LYS A 239 15.75 -21.07 11.74
C LYS A 239 15.02 -20.52 10.53
N GLU A 240 13.76 -20.92 10.32
CA GLU A 240 12.98 -20.44 9.18
C GLU A 240 12.33 -19.09 9.51
N TRP A 241 11.92 -18.87 10.76
CA TRP A 241 11.44 -17.55 11.20
C TRP A 241 12.50 -16.46 11.04
N ASP A 242 13.76 -16.74 11.34
CA ASP A 242 14.87 -15.79 11.15
C ASP A 242 15.07 -15.38 9.67
N LYS A 243 14.62 -16.21 8.73
CA LYS A 243 14.65 -15.94 7.28
C LYS A 243 13.34 -15.36 6.74
N LEU A 244 12.30 -15.27 7.57
CA LEU A 244 10.98 -14.83 7.15
C LEU A 244 11.05 -13.42 6.58
N HIS A 245 10.50 -13.24 5.39
CA HIS A 245 10.20 -11.94 4.82
C HIS A 245 8.73 -11.62 5.05
N VAL A 246 8.41 -10.33 5.20
CA VAL A 246 7.05 -9.83 5.37
C VAL A 246 6.84 -8.71 4.36
N LEU A 247 5.77 -8.83 3.57
CA LEU A 247 5.29 -7.78 2.68
C LEU A 247 3.96 -7.25 3.21
N ILE A 248 3.86 -5.93 3.27
CA ILE A 248 2.68 -5.21 3.73
C ILE A 248 2.24 -4.32 2.57
N PRO A 249 1.27 -4.75 1.75
CA PRO A 249 0.64 -3.86 0.79
C PRO A 249 0.07 -2.65 1.54
N VAL A 250 0.39 -1.43 1.09
CA VAL A 250 -0.08 -0.19 1.72
C VAL A 250 -0.60 0.80 0.68
N VAL A 251 -1.62 1.55 1.08
CA VAL A 251 -2.04 2.79 0.42
C VAL A 251 -1.46 3.99 1.17
N TRP A 252 -1.19 5.09 0.43
CA TRP A 252 -0.46 6.25 0.95
C TRP A 252 -0.94 6.78 2.32
N PRO A 253 -2.26 6.95 2.59
CA PRO A 253 -2.73 7.52 3.86
C PRO A 253 -2.38 6.70 5.11
N VAL A 254 -2.04 5.42 4.96
CA VAL A 254 -1.78 4.48 6.07
C VAL A 254 -0.46 3.73 5.90
N ALA A 255 0.45 4.26 5.08
CA ALA A 255 1.74 3.66 4.81
C ALA A 255 2.66 3.72 6.04
N GLU A 256 2.56 4.77 6.87
CA GLU A 256 3.33 4.90 8.11
C GLU A 256 2.57 4.36 9.32
N GLY A 257 3.29 3.76 10.28
CA GLY A 257 2.72 3.33 11.55
C GLY A 257 1.75 2.14 11.46
N SER A 258 1.81 1.36 10.37
CA SER A 258 0.93 0.23 10.12
C SER A 258 0.88 -0.76 11.30
N PRO A 259 -0.31 -1.10 11.85
CA PRO A 259 -0.43 -2.13 12.89
C PRO A 259 0.15 -3.49 12.48
N ARG A 260 0.15 -3.80 11.18
CA ARG A 260 0.73 -5.03 10.63
C ARG A 260 2.25 -5.01 10.83
N ARG A 261 2.90 -3.89 10.52
CA ARG A 261 4.33 -3.69 10.75
C ARG A 261 4.67 -3.86 12.23
N GLN A 262 3.94 -3.15 13.10
CA GLN A 262 4.18 -3.18 14.55
C GLN A 262 4.09 -4.60 15.14
N ILE A 263 3.12 -5.41 14.70
CA ILE A 263 3.00 -6.82 15.11
C ILE A 263 4.25 -7.63 14.74
N PHE A 264 4.77 -7.48 13.51
CA PHE A 264 5.96 -8.22 13.10
C PHE A 264 7.24 -7.68 13.75
N GLU A 265 7.37 -6.37 13.96
CA GLU A 265 8.48 -5.78 14.70
C GLU A 265 8.54 -6.29 16.13
N HIS A 266 7.38 -6.51 16.78
CA HIS A 266 7.31 -7.12 18.10
C HIS A 266 7.76 -8.60 18.11
N LEU A 267 7.58 -9.33 17.01
CA LEU A 267 7.86 -10.77 16.92
C LEU A 267 9.21 -11.13 16.31
N MET A 268 9.89 -10.17 15.67
CA MET A 268 11.21 -10.31 15.06
C MET A 268 12.29 -9.65 15.92
N THR A 269 13.56 -9.98 15.68
CA THR A 269 14.65 -9.17 16.24
C THR A 269 14.70 -7.82 15.52
N PRO A 270 15.19 -6.74 16.15
CA PRO A 270 15.30 -5.43 15.51
C PRO A 270 16.06 -5.46 14.17
N GLU A 271 17.10 -6.29 14.06
CA GLU A 271 17.91 -6.44 12.86
C GLU A 271 17.11 -7.08 11.71
N ARG A 272 16.28 -8.09 12.03
CA ARG A 272 15.42 -8.76 11.06
C ARG A 272 14.25 -7.88 10.66
N ALA A 273 13.61 -7.22 11.61
CA ALA A 273 12.56 -6.25 11.34
C ALA A 273 12.98 -5.19 10.32
N LYS A 274 14.20 -4.65 10.45
CA LYS A 274 14.76 -3.65 9.53
C LYS A 274 15.03 -4.18 8.11
N THR A 275 15.36 -5.47 7.97
CA THR A 275 15.86 -6.05 6.71
C THR A 275 14.87 -6.94 5.99
N ASN A 276 13.78 -7.33 6.66
CA ASN A 276 12.85 -8.33 6.17
C ASN A 276 11.37 -7.87 6.15
N ILE A 277 11.01 -6.73 6.73
CA ILE A 277 9.65 -6.17 6.65
C ILE A 277 9.64 -5.02 5.64
N PHE A 278 8.77 -5.13 4.62
CA PHE A 278 8.63 -4.12 3.58
C PHE A 278 7.18 -3.69 3.41
N GLU A 279 6.96 -2.39 3.48
CA GLU A 279 5.74 -1.76 3.00
C GLU A 279 5.86 -1.56 1.49
N VAL A 280 4.87 -2.01 0.74
CA VAL A 280 4.90 -2.00 -0.73
C VAL A 280 3.60 -1.42 -1.28
N HIS A 281 3.71 -0.57 -2.28
CA HIS A 281 2.55 -0.15 -3.08
C HIS A 281 2.32 -1.22 -4.15
N ALA A 282 1.39 -2.14 -3.87
CA ALA A 282 1.07 -3.24 -4.76
C ALA A 282 -0.44 -3.50 -4.74
N SER A 283 -1.00 -3.76 -5.91
CA SER A 283 -2.41 -4.09 -6.13
C SER A 283 -2.70 -5.60 -6.11
N SER A 284 -1.64 -6.42 -6.08
CA SER A 284 -1.74 -7.87 -6.06
C SER A 284 -0.55 -8.52 -5.35
N HIS A 285 -0.71 -9.78 -4.93
CA HIS A 285 0.39 -10.58 -4.37
C HIS A 285 1.55 -10.78 -5.35
N ASP A 286 1.26 -10.91 -6.65
CA ASP A 286 2.30 -11.09 -7.67
C ASP A 286 3.16 -9.82 -7.81
N GLU A 287 2.52 -8.65 -7.81
CA GLU A 287 3.21 -7.35 -7.81
C GLU A 287 4.01 -7.13 -6.53
N ALA A 288 3.44 -7.46 -5.36
CA ALA A 288 4.14 -7.38 -4.07
C ALA A 288 5.39 -8.26 -4.07
N ARG A 289 5.28 -9.51 -4.50
CA ARG A 289 6.40 -10.45 -4.62
C ARG A 289 7.43 -9.97 -5.64
N THR A 290 7.00 -9.43 -6.78
CA THR A 290 7.88 -8.87 -7.81
C THR A 290 8.70 -7.70 -7.24
N THR A 291 8.07 -6.84 -6.43
CA THR A 291 8.76 -5.75 -5.71
C THR A 291 9.81 -6.31 -4.73
N LEU A 292 9.50 -7.37 -3.98
CA LEU A 292 10.50 -8.04 -3.14
C LEU A 292 11.66 -8.61 -3.96
N GLY A 293 11.34 -9.20 -5.12
CA GLY A 293 12.32 -9.72 -6.06
C GLY A 293 13.23 -8.64 -6.62
N ARG A 294 12.71 -7.42 -6.85
CA ARG A 294 13.51 -6.24 -7.17
C ARG A 294 14.44 -5.87 -6.01
N ILE A 295 13.90 -5.67 -4.81
CA ILE A 295 14.69 -5.28 -3.62
C ILE A 295 15.85 -6.25 -3.37
N LYS A 296 15.56 -7.56 -3.40
CA LYS A 296 16.56 -8.59 -3.09
C LYS A 296 17.45 -8.93 -4.29
N GLY A 297 16.89 -8.98 -5.49
CA GLY A 297 17.62 -9.24 -6.73
C GLY A 297 18.61 -8.13 -7.05
N ASP A 298 18.19 -6.87 -6.96
CA ASP A 298 19.04 -5.69 -7.19
C ASP A 298 20.18 -5.63 -6.17
N SER A 299 19.91 -5.95 -4.88
CA SER A 299 20.94 -6.03 -3.85
C SER A 299 22.03 -7.07 -4.17
N VAL A 300 21.65 -8.25 -4.67
CA VAL A 300 22.60 -9.28 -5.11
C VAL A 300 23.37 -8.82 -6.33
N MET A 301 22.67 -8.29 -7.34
CA MET A 301 23.28 -7.77 -8.57
C MET A 301 24.30 -6.68 -8.28
N ALA A 302 23.97 -5.76 -7.38
CA ALA A 302 24.86 -4.69 -6.93
C ALA A 302 26.13 -5.25 -6.28
N GLY A 303 25.99 -6.26 -5.43
CA GLY A 303 27.12 -6.90 -4.74
C GLY A 303 28.08 -7.65 -5.67
N LEU A 304 27.60 -8.11 -6.82
CA LEU A 304 28.40 -8.79 -7.84
C LEU A 304 29.00 -7.85 -8.90
N THR A 305 28.32 -6.72 -9.15
CA THR A 305 28.69 -5.80 -10.24
C THR A 305 29.67 -4.73 -9.77
N PHE A 306 29.50 -4.21 -8.56
CA PHE A 306 30.27 -3.06 -8.08
C PHE A 306 31.40 -3.47 -7.14
N ASP A 307 32.62 -3.01 -7.43
CA ASP A 307 33.76 -3.17 -6.54
C ASP A 307 33.66 -2.23 -5.33
N LYS A 308 33.32 -2.81 -4.18
CA LYS A 308 33.14 -2.11 -2.90
C LYS A 308 34.42 -1.45 -2.37
N ASN A 309 35.58 -1.76 -2.94
CA ASN A 309 36.85 -1.11 -2.57
C ASN A 309 37.04 0.25 -3.24
N THR A 310 36.19 0.60 -4.22
CA THR A 310 36.21 1.91 -4.87
C THR A 310 35.11 2.81 -4.32
N HIS A 311 35.34 4.12 -4.29
CA HIS A 311 34.32 5.08 -3.87
C HIS A 311 33.05 4.99 -4.75
N PHE A 312 33.24 4.88 -6.07
CA PHE A 312 32.13 4.72 -7.01
C PHE A 312 31.38 3.39 -6.76
N GLY A 313 32.10 2.28 -6.62
CA GLY A 313 31.46 0.98 -6.44
C GLY A 313 30.74 0.84 -5.11
N MET A 314 31.30 1.34 -4.00
CA MET A 314 30.59 1.38 -2.71
C MET A 314 29.33 2.27 -2.80
N GLY A 315 29.44 3.45 -3.41
CA GLY A 315 28.30 4.36 -3.58
C GLY A 315 27.17 3.74 -4.41
N SER A 316 27.52 3.13 -5.54
CA SER A 316 26.56 2.43 -6.42
C SER A 316 25.92 1.21 -5.75
N TYR A 317 26.70 0.44 -4.98
CA TYR A 317 26.19 -0.67 -4.19
C TYR A 317 25.13 -0.20 -3.19
N LEU A 318 25.41 0.84 -2.42
CA LEU A 318 24.48 1.35 -1.41
C LEU A 318 23.19 1.89 -2.04
N ARG A 319 23.27 2.59 -3.17
CA ARG A 319 22.08 3.11 -3.86
C ARG A 319 21.21 1.97 -4.39
N LEU A 320 21.78 1.06 -5.18
CA LEU A 320 21.03 -0.04 -5.78
C LEU A 320 20.50 -1.07 -4.76
N SER A 321 21.03 -1.09 -3.54
CA SER A 321 20.55 -1.95 -2.45
C SER A 321 19.67 -1.23 -1.41
N SER A 322 19.26 0.01 -1.67
CA SER A 322 18.43 0.82 -0.79
C SER A 322 17.32 1.54 -1.56
N PRO A 323 16.43 2.29 -0.89
CA PRO A 323 15.42 3.12 -1.56
C PRO A 323 15.98 4.33 -2.35
N THR A 324 17.30 4.47 -2.47
CA THR A 324 17.95 5.60 -3.15
C THR A 324 18.25 5.27 -4.60
N ASP A 325 17.79 6.12 -5.53
CA ASP A 325 18.04 5.91 -6.96
C ASP A 325 19.54 6.01 -7.30
N LEU A 326 20.00 5.14 -8.20
CA LEU A 326 21.41 5.08 -8.63
C LEU A 326 21.89 6.40 -9.25
N VAL A 327 21.01 7.09 -9.99
CA VAL A 327 21.34 8.34 -10.70
C VAL A 327 21.08 9.58 -9.87
N GLU A 328 20.48 9.49 -8.68
CA GLU A 328 20.11 10.65 -7.85
C GLU A 328 21.27 11.65 -7.70
N GLY A 329 22.48 11.16 -7.40
CA GLY A 329 23.67 12.00 -7.27
C GLY A 329 24.06 12.71 -8.57
N ALA A 330 24.01 12.00 -9.70
CA ALA A 330 24.32 12.58 -11.01
C ALA A 330 23.27 13.62 -11.43
N THR A 331 21.99 13.34 -11.16
CA THR A 331 20.89 14.28 -11.38
C THR A 331 21.08 15.56 -10.57
N LYS A 332 21.45 15.46 -9.29
CA LYS A 332 21.73 16.64 -8.45
C LYS A 332 22.87 17.48 -8.99
N GLU A 333 23.97 16.87 -9.42
CA GLU A 333 25.10 17.60 -10.02
C GLU A 333 24.73 18.27 -11.34
N GLU A 334 23.96 17.59 -12.20
CA GLU A 334 23.53 18.16 -13.48
C GLU A 334 22.58 19.35 -13.28
N LEU A 335 21.64 19.24 -12.33
CA LEU A 335 20.70 20.31 -12.00
C LEU A 335 21.39 21.59 -11.50
N LYS A 336 22.61 21.53 -10.96
CA LYS A 336 23.37 22.74 -10.59
C LYS A 336 23.68 23.64 -11.78
N LYS A 337 23.72 23.09 -13.00
CA LYS A 337 23.91 23.86 -14.24
C LYS A 337 22.64 24.60 -14.69
N TYR A 338 21.48 24.22 -14.13
CA TYR A 338 20.17 24.75 -14.48
C TYR A 338 19.52 25.38 -13.23
N PRO A 339 20.01 26.55 -12.76
CA PRO A 339 19.47 27.19 -11.57
C PRO A 339 17.97 27.49 -11.73
N LYS A 340 17.21 27.38 -10.63
CA LYS A 340 15.77 27.69 -10.63
C LYS A 340 15.57 29.15 -11.05
N ALA A 341 14.89 29.37 -12.17
CA ALA A 341 14.38 30.69 -12.53
C ALA A 341 13.28 31.13 -11.54
N GLU A 342 13.15 32.44 -11.28
CA GLU A 342 12.10 33.00 -10.42
C GLU A 342 10.69 32.59 -10.86
N VAL A 343 10.47 32.39 -12.17
CA VAL A 343 9.20 31.91 -12.75
C VAL A 343 8.80 30.51 -12.24
N ASN A 344 9.76 29.71 -11.78
CA ASN A 344 9.53 28.37 -11.23
C ASN A 344 9.30 28.37 -9.71
N ILE A 345 9.33 29.54 -9.07
CA ILE A 345 9.06 29.72 -7.65
C ILE A 345 7.68 30.37 -7.59
N LEU A 346 6.67 29.62 -7.13
CA LEU A 346 5.39 30.23 -6.80
C LEU A 346 5.67 31.37 -5.82
N PRO A 347 5.22 32.61 -6.09
CA PRO A 347 5.41 33.70 -5.14
C PRO A 347 4.78 33.25 -3.83
N LEU A 348 5.56 33.35 -2.74
CA LEU A 348 5.06 33.15 -1.40
C LEU A 348 3.92 34.16 -1.21
N LYS A 349 2.67 33.72 -1.35
CA LYS A 349 1.54 34.49 -0.84
C LYS A 349 1.76 34.57 0.66
N THR A 350 2.14 35.75 1.15
CA THR A 350 2.02 36.04 2.58
C THR A 350 0.56 35.83 2.96
N PRO A 351 0.26 34.96 3.94
CA PRO A 351 -1.09 34.89 4.46
C PRO A 351 -1.39 36.23 5.11
N HIS A 352 -2.56 36.79 4.78
CA HIS A 352 -3.11 38.07 5.25
C HIS A 352 -2.80 39.32 4.41
N SER A 353 -3.56 39.46 3.32
CA SER A 353 -4.27 40.70 3.00
C SER A 353 -5.43 40.36 2.06
N ASP A 354 -6.56 40.00 2.66
CA ASP A 354 -7.93 40.35 2.24
C ASP A 354 -8.91 39.85 3.30
#